data_AF-A0A961GVQ3-F1
#
_entry.id   AF-A0A961GVQ3-F1
#
_cell.length_a   1.000
_cell.length_b   1.000
_cell.length_c   1.000
_cell.angle_alpha   90.00
_cell.angle_beta   90.00
_cell.angle_gamma   90.00
#
_symmetry.space_group_name_H-M   'P 1'
#
loop_
_entity.id
_entity.type
_entity.pdbx_description
1 polymer ?
#
loop_
_entity_poly.entity_id
_entity_poly.type
_entity_poly.pdbx_seq_one_letter_code
_entity_poly.pdbx_strand_id
1 'polypeptide(L)'
;MAELPRIISVDDHVVEPPHVWQEYLPERFRADGPRIERRGIGHMAHIGGGTYEQTFDPDGPPADCWVFGDLVYIHKRHVAAVGYSRDEMTMTPMTYDEMRPGCYDPKARIEDQEMNHVEASLCFPTFPRFCGQTFTEHPD
;
A
#
# COMPACT_ATOMS: atom_id res chain seq x y z
N MET A 1 -19.33 -24.95 -24.31
CA MET A 1 -18.20 -24.86 -23.36
C MET A 1 -18.78 -24.78 -21.96
N ALA A 2 -18.22 -25.49 -20.99
CA ALA A 2 -18.62 -25.33 -19.59
C ALA A 2 -18.10 -23.99 -19.06
N GLU A 3 -18.88 -23.34 -18.20
CA GLU A 3 -18.47 -22.12 -17.51
C GLU A 3 -17.37 -22.45 -16.49
N LEU A 4 -16.31 -21.64 -16.45
CA LEU A 4 -15.24 -21.81 -15.46
C LEU A 4 -15.73 -21.29 -14.10
N PRO A 5 -15.54 -22.03 -13.00
CA PRO A 5 -15.89 -21.53 -11.67
C PRO A 5 -15.05 -20.29 -11.34
N ARG A 6 -15.58 -19.43 -10.46
CA ARG A 6 -14.81 -18.31 -9.90
C ARG A 6 -13.62 -18.82 -9.08
N ILE A 7 -12.59 -17.99 -8.97
CA ILE A 7 -11.36 -18.33 -8.26
C ILE A 7 -11.38 -17.85 -6.81
N ILE A 8 -10.70 -18.57 -5.93
CA ILE A 8 -10.40 -18.12 -4.57
C ILE A 8 -8.95 -17.63 -4.59
N SER A 9 -8.73 -16.33 -4.33
CA SER A 9 -7.38 -15.80 -4.13
C SER A 9 -6.92 -16.10 -2.71
N VAL A 10 -5.84 -16.88 -2.59
CA VAL A 10 -5.28 -17.25 -1.29
C VAL A 10 -4.19 -16.29 -0.80
N ASP A 11 -3.82 -15.33 -1.63
CA ASP A 11 -2.79 -14.34 -1.35
C ASP A 11 -3.06 -13.05 -2.13
N ASP A 12 -3.84 -12.17 -1.52
CA ASP A 12 -3.96 -10.79 -1.96
C ASP A 12 -3.43 -9.86 -0.88
N HIS A 13 -2.97 -8.68 -1.29
CA HIS A 13 -2.62 -7.60 -0.38
C HIS A 13 -3.55 -6.41 -0.60
N VAL A 14 -3.83 -5.68 0.48
CA VAL A 14 -4.53 -4.38 0.42
C VAL A 14 -3.61 -3.29 0.93
N VAL A 15 -3.70 -2.12 0.30
CA VAL A 15 -3.11 -0.89 0.84
C VAL A 15 -4.00 -0.40 1.96
N GLU A 16 -3.42 -0.08 3.11
CA GLU A 16 -4.19 0.43 4.24
C GLU A 16 -4.87 1.77 3.89
N PRO A 17 -6.16 1.97 4.27
CA PRO A 17 -6.81 3.26 4.09
C PRO A 17 -6.02 4.38 4.78
N PRO A 18 -5.90 5.58 4.18
CA PRO A 18 -5.03 6.63 4.69
C PRO A 18 -5.42 7.13 6.09
N HIS A 19 -6.67 6.93 6.49
CA HIS A 19 -7.22 7.34 7.78
C HIS A 19 -7.14 6.28 8.88
N VAL A 20 -6.78 5.03 8.56
CA VAL A 20 -7.06 3.87 9.44
C VAL A 20 -6.51 4.04 10.86
N TRP A 21 -5.26 4.48 11.03
CA TRP A 21 -4.70 4.64 12.38
C TRP A 21 -5.15 5.92 13.06
N GLN A 22 -5.40 6.99 12.30
CA GLN A 22 -5.86 8.26 12.87
C GLN A 22 -7.30 8.18 13.37
N GLU A 23 -8.12 7.32 12.75
CA GLU A 23 -9.50 7.08 13.19
C GLU A 23 -9.57 6.07 14.34
N TYR A 24 -8.91 4.90 14.18
CA TYR A 24 -9.14 3.74 15.04
C TYR A 24 -8.14 3.58 16.19
N LEU A 25 -6.98 4.24 16.19
CA LEU A 25 -6.12 4.20 17.37
C LEU A 25 -6.78 4.93 18.55
N PRO A 26 -6.59 4.43 19.79
CA PRO A 26 -6.90 5.20 20.99
C PRO A 26 -6.20 6.56 20.93
N GLU A 27 -6.89 7.61 21.40
CA GLU A 27 -6.43 9.00 21.30
C GLU A 27 -4.98 9.20 21.77
N ARG A 28 -4.62 8.57 22.89
CA ARG A 28 -3.26 8.62 23.46
C ARG A 28 -2.14 8.10 22.54
N PHE A 29 -2.46 7.36 21.49
CA PHE A 29 -1.51 6.78 20.55
C PHE A 29 -1.58 7.41 19.15
N ARG A 30 -2.56 8.29 18.87
CA ARG A 30 -2.73 8.84 17.50
C ARG A 30 -1.58 9.73 17.06
N ALA A 31 -1.00 10.49 17.99
CA ALA A 31 0.12 11.38 17.71
C ALA A 31 1.37 10.62 17.26
N ASP A 32 1.65 9.49 17.91
CA ASP A 32 2.82 8.65 17.64
C ASP A 32 2.54 7.54 16.62
N GLY A 33 1.27 7.28 16.33
CA GLY A 33 0.83 6.26 15.39
C GLY A 33 1.11 6.62 13.93
N PRO A 34 0.97 5.63 13.02
CA PRO A 34 1.19 5.86 11.61
C PRO A 34 0.25 6.91 11.02
N ARG A 35 0.76 7.69 10.08
CA ARG A 35 0.00 8.69 9.33
C ARG A 35 0.51 8.81 7.90
N ILE A 36 -0.35 9.33 7.03
CA ILE A 36 0.04 9.67 5.66
C ILE A 36 0.60 11.09 5.62
N GLU A 37 1.74 11.24 4.95
CA GLU A 37 2.29 12.52 4.55
C GLU A 37 2.61 12.51 3.06
N ARG A 38 2.22 13.57 2.35
CA ARG A 38 2.61 13.75 0.94
C ARG A 38 3.99 14.37 0.87
N ARG A 39 4.91 13.71 0.16
CA ARG A 39 6.31 14.13 0.02
C ARG A 39 6.74 14.07 -1.44
N GLY A 40 7.65 14.97 -1.83
CA GLY A 40 8.36 14.86 -3.10
C GLY A 40 9.52 13.86 -2.98
N ILE A 41 9.62 12.95 -3.94
CA ILE A 41 10.59 11.84 -3.92
C ILE A 41 11.73 12.12 -4.89
N GLY A 42 12.97 12.07 -4.41
CA GLY A 42 14.16 12.26 -5.25
C GLY A 42 14.60 10.96 -5.90
N HIS A 43 15.02 9.99 -5.09
CA HIS A 43 15.46 8.67 -5.53
C HIS A 43 14.73 7.57 -4.74
N MET A 44 14.49 6.44 -5.39
CA MET A 44 14.00 5.22 -4.74
C MET A 44 14.50 3.99 -5.50
N ALA A 45 15.12 3.06 -4.79
CA ALA A 45 15.56 1.78 -5.33
C ALA A 45 15.30 0.65 -4.33
N HIS A 46 14.86 -0.51 -4.82
CA HIS A 46 14.78 -1.72 -4.01
C HIS A 46 16.18 -2.35 -3.93
N ILE A 47 16.65 -2.60 -2.71
CA ILE A 47 18.00 -3.15 -2.47
C ILE A 47 17.96 -4.57 -1.86
N GLY A 48 16.78 -5.20 -1.85
CA GLY A 48 16.58 -6.58 -1.40
C GLY A 48 15.70 -6.70 -0.15
N GLY A 49 14.99 -7.82 -0.03
CA GLY A 49 14.05 -8.05 1.07
C GLY A 49 12.95 -6.98 1.12
N GLY A 50 12.70 -6.43 2.30
CA GLY A 50 11.76 -5.30 2.50
C GLY A 50 12.43 -3.92 2.50
N THR A 51 13.69 -3.81 2.05
CA THR A 51 14.53 -2.62 2.24
C THR A 51 14.66 -1.80 0.96
N TYR A 52 14.66 -0.47 1.12
CA TYR A 52 14.76 0.48 0.02
C TYR A 52 15.80 1.55 0.33
N GLU A 53 16.57 1.95 -0.68
CA GLU A 53 17.27 3.23 -0.67
C GLU A 53 16.29 4.29 -1.15
N GLN A 54 16.20 5.41 -0.43
CA GLN A 54 15.31 6.49 -0.80
C GLN A 54 15.86 7.86 -0.38
N THR A 55 15.62 8.86 -1.20
CA THR A 55 15.88 10.27 -0.89
C THR A 55 14.64 11.09 -1.18
N PHE A 56 14.52 12.23 -0.50
CA PHE A 56 13.41 13.16 -0.67
C PHE A 56 13.90 14.43 -1.36
N ASP A 57 13.08 14.94 -2.27
CA ASP A 57 13.32 16.18 -2.99
C ASP A 57 11.96 16.90 -3.07
N PRO A 58 11.79 18.09 -2.46
CA PRO A 58 10.53 18.84 -2.51
C PRO A 58 10.01 19.09 -3.94
N ASP A 59 10.91 19.15 -4.93
CA ASP A 59 10.57 19.37 -6.34
C ASP A 59 10.40 18.05 -7.13
N GLY A 60 10.61 16.90 -6.46
CA GLY A 60 10.44 15.57 -7.04
C GLY A 60 8.96 15.14 -7.18
N PRO A 61 8.68 14.05 -7.92
CA PRO A 61 7.33 13.51 -8.05
C PRO A 61 6.70 13.24 -6.67
N PRO A 62 5.41 13.60 -6.48
CA PRO A 62 4.74 13.41 -5.20
C PRO A 62 4.44 11.92 -4.96
N ALA A 63 4.53 11.50 -3.71
CA ALA A 63 3.95 10.26 -3.23
C ALA A 63 3.33 10.45 -1.86
N ASP A 64 2.30 9.64 -1.59
CA ASP A 64 1.81 9.48 -0.23
C ASP A 64 2.70 8.49 0.50
N CYS A 65 3.18 8.88 1.67
CA CYS A 65 4.10 8.10 2.45
C CYS A 65 3.49 7.78 3.80
N TRP A 66 3.54 6.50 4.20
CA TRP A 66 3.30 6.15 5.60
C TRP A 66 4.51 6.58 6.42
N VAL A 67 4.26 7.39 7.44
CA VAL A 67 5.25 7.88 8.40
C VAL A 67 4.93 7.30 9.77
N PHE A 68 5.91 6.64 10.38
CA PHE A 68 5.82 6.07 11.72
C PHE A 68 7.18 6.17 12.41
N GLY A 69 7.30 7.06 13.39
CA GLY A 69 8.58 7.55 13.90
C GLY A 69 9.53 7.95 12.77
N ASP A 70 10.70 7.31 12.71
CA ASP A 70 11.72 7.57 11.68
C ASP A 70 11.49 6.77 10.38
N LEU A 71 10.56 5.81 10.39
CA LEU A 71 10.22 5.03 9.21
C LEU A 71 9.38 5.88 8.25
N VAL A 72 9.80 5.90 6.98
CA VAL A 72 9.01 6.45 5.88
C VAL A 72 8.86 5.38 4.81
N TYR A 73 7.65 4.87 4.63
CA TYR A 73 7.31 3.94 3.56
C TYR A 73 6.66 4.71 2.40
N ILE A 74 7.32 4.71 1.25
CA ILE A 74 6.83 5.39 0.04
C ILE A 74 5.86 4.45 -0.70
N HIS A 75 4.65 4.93 -0.94
CA HIS A 75 3.73 4.26 -1.87
C HIS A 75 4.28 4.32 -3.29
N LYS A 76 4.13 3.20 -4.00
CA LYS A 76 4.78 3.00 -5.30
C LYS A 76 3.95 2.11 -6.19
N ARG A 77 4.00 2.37 -7.50
CA ARG A 77 3.20 1.66 -8.50
C ARG A 77 3.43 0.16 -8.48
N HIS A 78 4.65 -0.30 -8.21
CA HIS A 78 4.96 -1.72 -8.07
C HIS A 78 4.09 -2.46 -7.04
N VAL A 79 3.52 -1.77 -6.06
CA VAL A 79 2.64 -2.33 -5.01
C VAL A 79 1.16 -2.21 -5.38
N ALA A 80 0.76 -1.15 -6.09
CA ALA A 80 -0.62 -0.86 -6.45
C ALA A 80 -0.77 -0.63 -7.98
N ALA A 81 -0.38 -1.63 -8.77
CA ALA A 81 -0.32 -1.54 -10.23
C ALA A 81 -1.64 -1.87 -10.96
N VAL A 82 -2.76 -2.03 -10.24
CA VAL A 82 -4.03 -2.41 -10.86
C VAL A 82 -4.46 -1.34 -11.87
N GLY A 83 -4.69 -1.74 -13.12
CA GLY A 83 -5.03 -0.83 -14.22
C GLY A 83 -3.84 -0.33 -15.04
N TYR A 84 -2.60 -0.68 -14.66
CA TYR A 84 -1.40 -0.37 -15.44
C TYR A 84 -0.96 -1.57 -16.28
N SER A 85 -0.29 -1.30 -17.41
CA SER A 85 0.37 -2.34 -18.18
C SER A 85 1.59 -2.90 -17.44
N ARG A 86 2.06 -4.08 -17.86
CA ARG A 86 3.24 -4.72 -17.26
C ARG A 86 4.49 -3.84 -17.35
N ASP A 87 4.65 -3.09 -18.43
CA ASP A 87 5.82 -2.23 -18.66
C ASP A 87 5.79 -0.98 -17.76
N GLU A 88 4.60 -0.59 -17.28
CA GLU A 88 4.42 0.51 -16.34
C GLU A 88 4.62 0.10 -14.88
N MET A 89 4.71 -1.21 -14.58
CA MET A 89 4.85 -1.76 -13.22
C MET A 89 6.27 -1.58 -12.67
N THR A 90 6.67 -0.34 -12.48
CA THR A 90 8.02 0.08 -12.06
C THR A 90 8.04 0.64 -10.63
N MET A 91 9.24 0.93 -10.12
CA MET A 91 9.48 1.61 -8.84
C MET A 91 9.15 3.11 -8.90
N THR A 92 7.99 3.45 -9.45
CA THR A 92 7.52 4.84 -9.54
C THR A 92 6.78 5.24 -8.26
N PRO A 93 7.11 6.37 -7.63
CA PRO A 93 6.33 6.95 -6.52
C PRO A 93 4.86 7.14 -6.91
N MET A 94 3.95 7.02 -5.94
CA MET A 94 2.51 7.04 -6.20
C MET A 94 1.74 7.67 -5.04
N THR A 95 0.70 8.42 -5.39
CA THR A 95 -0.30 8.95 -4.46
C THR A 95 -1.55 8.08 -4.41
N TYR A 96 -2.36 8.20 -3.35
CA TYR A 96 -3.69 7.56 -3.29
C TYR A 96 -4.61 8.04 -4.41
N ASP A 97 -4.41 9.25 -4.91
CA ASP A 97 -5.19 9.84 -6.01
C ASP A 97 -4.94 9.10 -7.34
N GLU A 98 -3.75 8.52 -7.51
CA GLU A 98 -3.38 7.70 -8.68
C GLU A 98 -3.72 6.22 -8.50
N MET A 99 -3.91 5.76 -7.27
CA MET A 99 -4.27 4.37 -6.98
C MET A 99 -5.72 4.11 -7.34
N ARG A 100 -5.98 2.96 -7.97
CA ARG A 100 -7.36 2.47 -8.12
C ARG A 100 -7.98 2.30 -6.72
N PRO A 101 -9.20 2.81 -6.46
CA PRO A 101 -9.80 2.76 -5.13
C PRO A 101 -9.90 1.34 -4.55
N GLY A 102 -10.10 0.30 -5.37
CA GLY A 102 -10.14 -1.09 -4.91
C GLY A 102 -8.84 -1.60 -4.28
N CYS A 103 -7.74 -0.83 -4.34
CA CYS A 103 -6.52 -1.11 -3.59
C CYS A 103 -6.67 -0.84 -2.08
N TYR A 104 -7.54 0.10 -1.67
CA TYR A 104 -7.67 0.55 -0.27
C TYR A 104 -9.11 0.72 0.23
N ASP A 105 -10.12 0.72 -0.65
CA ASP A 105 -11.54 0.76 -0.29
C ASP A 105 -12.17 -0.63 -0.43
N PRO A 106 -12.69 -1.24 0.65
CA PRO A 106 -13.26 -2.58 0.61
C PRO A 106 -14.47 -2.73 -0.30
N LYS A 107 -15.30 -1.68 -0.49
CA LYS A 107 -16.48 -1.75 -1.35
C LYS A 107 -16.06 -1.70 -2.82
N ALA A 108 -15.16 -0.78 -3.18
CA ALA A 108 -14.61 -0.71 -4.53
C ALA A 108 -13.85 -2.00 -4.90
N ARG A 109 -13.21 -2.65 -3.92
CA ARG A 109 -12.51 -3.92 -4.13
C ARG A 109 -13.43 -5.07 -4.57
N ILE A 110 -14.70 -5.07 -4.17
CA ILE A 110 -15.66 -6.08 -4.62
C ILE A 110 -15.87 -6.00 -6.13
N GLU A 111 -15.95 -4.80 -6.69
CA GLU A 111 -16.08 -4.60 -8.14
C GLU A 111 -14.84 -5.12 -8.89
N ASP A 112 -13.65 -4.92 -8.32
CA ASP A 112 -12.40 -5.45 -8.89
C ASP A 112 -12.33 -6.98 -8.83
N GLN A 113 -12.82 -7.57 -7.74
CA GLN A 113 -12.91 -9.02 -7.60
C GLN A 113 -13.89 -9.62 -8.60
N GLU A 114 -15.06 -9.00 -8.80
CA GLU A 114 -16.02 -9.42 -9.83
C GLU A 114 -15.40 -9.34 -11.23
N MET A 115 -14.73 -8.25 -11.56
CA MET A 115 -14.05 -8.08 -12.84
C MET A 115 -12.95 -9.12 -13.08
N ASN A 116 -12.25 -9.52 -12.01
CA ASN A 116 -11.14 -10.48 -12.06
C ASN A 116 -11.59 -11.93 -11.84
N HIS A 117 -12.91 -12.22 -11.87
CA HIS A 117 -13.48 -13.56 -11.67
C HIS A 117 -13.15 -14.19 -10.29
N VAL A 118 -12.86 -13.37 -9.27
CA VAL A 118 -12.51 -13.78 -7.89
C VAL A 118 -13.77 -13.84 -7.04
N GLU A 119 -14.08 -14.99 -6.44
CA GLU A 119 -15.21 -15.17 -5.50
C GLU A 119 -14.87 -14.77 -4.08
N ALA A 120 -13.67 -15.12 -3.62
CA ALA A 120 -13.21 -14.84 -2.28
C ALA A 120 -11.70 -14.56 -2.27
N SER A 121 -11.25 -13.79 -1.29
CA SER A 121 -9.86 -13.33 -1.19
C SER A 121 -9.40 -13.34 0.27
N LEU A 122 -8.23 -13.93 0.51
CA LEU A 122 -7.46 -13.77 1.74
C LEU A 122 -6.60 -12.52 1.60
N CYS A 123 -6.92 -11.46 2.36
CA CYS A 123 -6.23 -10.17 2.28
C CYS A 123 -5.20 -10.01 3.41
N PHE A 124 -3.96 -9.73 3.01
CA PHE A 124 -2.81 -9.47 3.88
C PHE A 124 -2.45 -7.98 3.91
N PRO A 125 -1.82 -7.50 5.01
CA PRO A 125 -1.38 -6.11 5.13
C PRO A 125 -0.23 -5.79 4.18
N THR A 126 -0.07 -4.50 3.87
CA THR A 126 1.05 -3.97 3.07
C THR A 126 2.05 -3.24 3.96
N PHE A 127 1.67 -2.11 4.56
CA PHE A 127 2.59 -1.30 5.38
C PHE A 127 3.05 -2.00 6.67
N PRO A 128 2.16 -2.66 7.46
CA PRO A 128 2.53 -3.43 8.64
C PRO A 128 3.49 -4.60 8.39
N ARG A 129 3.60 -5.07 7.13
CA ARG A 129 4.31 -6.30 6.73
C ARG A 129 3.80 -7.55 7.46
N PHE A 130 4.50 -8.67 7.28
CA PHE A 130 4.16 -9.96 7.89
C PHE A 130 4.01 -9.82 9.41
N CYS A 131 2.87 -10.24 9.94
CA CYS A 131 2.59 -10.28 11.37
C CYS A 131 2.89 -8.96 12.11
N GLY A 132 2.79 -7.80 11.45
CA GLY A 132 3.04 -6.50 12.08
C GLY A 132 4.51 -6.19 12.35
N GLN A 133 5.44 -6.83 11.64
CA GLN A 133 6.90 -6.58 11.74
C GLN A 133 7.27 -5.11 11.77
N THR A 134 6.60 -4.26 10.97
CA THR A 134 6.84 -2.81 10.98
C THR A 134 6.70 -2.19 12.37
N PHE A 135 5.76 -2.67 13.18
CA PHE A 135 5.56 -2.17 14.54
C PHE A 135 6.54 -2.80 15.53
N THR A 136 6.82 -4.09 15.40
CA THR A 136 7.72 -4.81 16.31
C THR A 136 9.18 -4.40 16.15
N GLU A 137 9.58 -3.98 14.96
CA GLU A 137 10.95 -3.52 14.67
C GLU A 137 11.18 -2.04 15.02
N HIS A 138 10.10 -1.28 15.25
CA HIS A 138 10.22 0.10 15.66
C HIS A 138 10.64 0.18 17.13
N PRO A 139 11.63 1.00 17.50
CA PRO A 139 12.01 1.20 18.90
C PRO A 139 10.86 1.82 19.71
N ASP A 140 10.78 1.48 21.00
CA ASP A 140 9.82 2.08 21.94
C ASP A 140 10.08 3.58 22.17
#